data_AF-A0A8T3PEK2-F1
#
_entry.id   AF-A0A8T3PEK2-F1
#
_cell.length_a   1.000
_cell.length_b   1.000
_cell.length_c   1.000
_cell.angle_alpha   90.00
_cell.angle_beta   90.00
_cell.angle_gamma   90.00
#
_symmetry.space_group_name_H-M   'P 1'
#
loop_
_entity.id
_entity.type
_entity.pdbx_description
1 polymer ?
#
loop_
_entity_poly.entity_id
_entity_poly.type
_entity_poly.pdbx_seq_one_letter_code
_entity_poly.pdbx_strand_id
1 'polypeptide(L)'
;MPRFWKKLRHPIAVLIGLFSLLVPTAVAGGGPVDRLPDLQMRRLSEFRLTVEPGGTEPDKLLLRFTAVIINKGEGPFVVRAERDCSDSSCPTMTAEQRVKRSNGSWRGIASDGFAKYDVKDGHTHWHIMDVETYELIPMDVPPTQENVTGSKVGFCFFDTNAVNTSLPYSPDFPVFGESDCGVQSSTSIRVGLSVGWGDTYGWYLPRQWINVTDVPHGRYLVCATSDAFEQWTEKRDDNNQSWTQVELYDQDGSTAVRILGEGKSSCEEQLGLPAMAGASWRSSFPRAEAIHFPGPEAIVSRIEPAPLGG
;
A
#
# COMPACT_ATOMS: atom_id res chain seq x y z
N MET A 1 0.71 54.69 -97.70
CA MET A 1 0.40 53.49 -96.87
C MET A 1 1.72 52.79 -96.55
N PRO A 2 2.01 52.27 -95.35
CA PRO A 2 1.15 52.06 -94.17
C PRO A 2 1.57 52.85 -92.90
N ARG A 3 0.61 52.96 -91.99
CA ARG A 3 0.71 53.46 -90.62
C ARG A 3 1.42 52.41 -89.75
N PHE A 4 2.35 52.82 -88.88
CA PHE A 4 2.77 51.99 -87.75
C PHE A 4 2.58 52.76 -86.44
N TRP A 5 1.70 52.19 -85.62
CA TRP A 5 1.25 52.69 -84.33
C TRP A 5 2.38 52.70 -83.29
N LYS A 6 2.50 53.80 -82.55
CA LYS A 6 3.27 53.86 -81.30
C LYS A 6 2.55 53.00 -80.24
N LYS A 7 3.15 51.87 -79.85
CA LYS A 7 2.68 51.09 -78.69
C LYS A 7 3.07 51.81 -77.39
N LEU A 8 2.06 52.31 -76.69
CA LEU A 8 2.16 52.88 -75.35
C LEU A 8 2.32 51.72 -74.35
N ARG A 9 3.50 51.59 -73.73
CA ARG A 9 3.75 50.63 -72.63
C ARG A 9 3.23 51.25 -71.34
N HIS A 10 2.15 50.70 -70.79
CA HIS A 10 1.71 51.01 -69.42
C HIS A 10 2.52 50.13 -68.44
N PRO A 11 3.16 50.68 -67.40
CA PRO A 11 3.76 49.88 -66.35
C PRO A 11 2.66 49.28 -65.46
N ILE A 12 2.60 47.95 -65.39
CA ILE A 12 1.77 47.23 -64.42
C ILE A 12 2.50 47.35 -63.08
N ALA A 13 1.97 48.16 -62.16
CA ALA A 13 2.41 48.19 -60.77
C ALA A 13 1.87 46.94 -60.06
N VAL A 14 2.76 46.01 -59.72
CA VAL A 14 2.44 44.84 -58.89
C VAL A 14 2.48 45.27 -57.42
N LEU A 15 1.30 45.51 -56.84
CA LEU A 15 1.12 45.66 -55.40
C LEU A 15 1.17 44.26 -54.76
N ILE A 16 2.34 43.89 -54.23
CA ILE A 16 2.47 42.71 -53.36
C ILE A 16 1.96 43.13 -51.98
N GLY A 17 0.70 42.79 -51.68
CA GLY A 17 0.16 42.93 -50.33
C GLY A 17 0.89 41.97 -49.39
N LEU A 18 1.54 42.51 -48.35
CA LEU A 18 2.01 41.73 -47.22
C LEU A 18 0.79 41.18 -46.45
N PHE A 19 0.38 39.96 -46.78
CA PHE A 19 -0.51 39.18 -45.92
C PHE A 19 0.33 38.69 -44.74
N SER A 20 0.24 39.39 -43.60
CA SER A 20 0.72 38.87 -42.32
C SER A 20 -0.12 37.65 -41.97
N LEU A 21 0.39 36.46 -42.28
CA LEU A 21 -0.12 35.19 -41.77
C LEU A 21 0.04 35.21 -40.25
N LEU A 22 -1.04 35.52 -39.54
CA LEU A 22 -1.20 35.11 -38.14
C LEU A 22 -1.21 33.58 -38.12
N VAL A 23 -0.04 32.98 -37.91
CA VAL A 23 0.06 31.57 -37.55
C VAL A 23 -0.55 31.48 -36.15
N PRO A 24 -1.67 30.78 -35.95
CA PRO A 24 -2.13 30.51 -34.60
C PRO A 24 -1.04 29.66 -33.95
N THR A 25 -0.39 30.19 -32.93
CA THR A 25 0.42 29.36 -32.04
C THR A 25 -0.52 28.34 -31.42
N ALA A 26 -0.47 27.10 -31.90
CA ALA A 26 -1.12 25.99 -31.23
C ALA A 26 -0.56 25.98 -29.81
N VAL A 27 -1.39 26.36 -28.84
CA VAL A 27 -1.12 26.05 -27.44
C VAL A 27 -1.02 24.54 -27.41
N ALA A 28 0.18 24.02 -27.18
CA ALA A 28 0.37 22.60 -26.94
C ALA A 28 -0.51 22.26 -25.74
N GLY A 29 -1.69 21.69 -26.00
CA GLY A 29 -2.55 21.17 -24.95
C GLY A 29 -1.73 20.14 -24.19
N GLY A 30 -1.50 20.35 -22.91
CA GLY A 30 -0.78 19.42 -22.06
C GLY A 30 -1.35 18.01 -22.24
N GLY A 31 -0.48 17.01 -22.27
CA GLY A 31 -0.89 15.60 -22.39
C GLY A 31 -1.87 15.19 -21.27
N PRO A 32 -2.52 14.02 -21.40
CA PRO A 32 -3.43 13.53 -20.38
C PRO A 32 -2.76 13.49 -19.00
N VAL A 33 -3.46 14.00 -17.99
CA VAL A 33 -2.96 14.13 -16.61
C VAL A 33 -3.29 12.87 -15.84
N ASP A 34 -2.34 12.37 -15.07
CA ASP A 34 -2.54 11.22 -14.19
C ASP A 34 -3.50 11.57 -13.04
N ARG A 35 -4.40 10.65 -12.71
CA ARG A 35 -5.24 10.72 -11.53
C ARG A 35 -4.71 9.74 -10.51
N LEU A 36 -3.95 10.27 -9.55
CA LEU A 36 -3.26 9.48 -8.55
C LEU A 36 -4.18 9.13 -7.38
N PRO A 37 -3.97 7.95 -6.75
CA PRO A 37 -4.58 7.62 -5.46
C PRO A 37 -3.99 8.49 -4.33
N ASP A 38 -4.65 8.47 -3.18
CA ASP A 38 -4.18 9.04 -1.92
C ASP A 38 -4.63 8.07 -0.83
N LEU A 39 -3.78 7.06 -0.59
CA LEU A 39 -3.97 6.02 0.41
C LEU A 39 -3.77 6.62 1.79
N GLN A 40 -4.69 6.33 2.70
CA GLN A 40 -4.59 6.79 4.06
C GLN A 40 -5.05 5.72 5.02
N MET A 41 -4.33 5.56 6.12
CA MET A 41 -4.85 4.83 7.28
C MET A 41 -6.01 5.60 7.93
N ARG A 42 -7.10 4.90 8.24
CA ARG A 42 -8.06 5.38 9.26
C ARG A 42 -7.49 5.12 10.65
N ARG A 43 -8.12 5.76 11.64
CA ARG A 43 -7.84 5.44 13.04
C ARG A 43 -8.09 3.96 13.28
N LEU A 44 -7.12 3.33 13.94
CA LEU A 44 -7.21 1.95 14.36
C LEU A 44 -8.33 1.80 15.40
N SER A 45 -8.98 0.64 15.42
CA SER A 45 -10.12 0.41 16.31
C SER A 45 -10.16 -1.02 16.83
N GLU A 46 -11.06 -1.29 17.78
CA GLU A 46 -11.28 -2.64 18.31
C GLU A 46 -10.02 -3.32 18.85
N PHE A 47 -9.19 -2.57 19.57
CA PHE A 47 -8.00 -3.11 20.23
C PHE A 47 -8.36 -4.21 21.24
N ARG A 48 -7.64 -5.33 21.15
CA ARG A 48 -7.81 -6.48 22.05
C ARG A 48 -6.46 -7.17 22.27
N LEU A 49 -6.31 -7.77 23.45
CA LEU A 49 -5.27 -8.77 23.67
C LEU A 49 -5.88 -10.16 23.49
N THR A 50 -5.21 -11.01 22.74
CA THR A 50 -5.58 -12.41 22.58
C THR A 50 -4.37 -13.30 22.79
N VAL A 51 -4.59 -14.48 23.34
CA VAL A 51 -3.56 -15.51 23.45
C VAL A 51 -3.71 -16.46 22.26
N GLU A 52 -2.64 -16.63 21.49
CA GLU A 52 -2.51 -17.67 20.47
C GLU A 52 -1.71 -18.84 21.05
N PRO A 53 -2.30 -20.04 21.15
CA PRO A 53 -1.59 -21.20 21.68
C PRO A 53 -0.35 -21.56 20.86
N GLY A 54 0.80 -21.73 21.51
CA GLY A 54 2.07 -22.02 20.85
C GLY A 54 2.28 -23.50 20.53
N GLY A 55 1.44 -24.38 21.07
CA GLY A 55 1.58 -25.83 20.93
C GLY A 55 2.78 -26.35 21.71
N THR A 56 3.89 -26.64 21.02
CA THR A 56 5.17 -26.99 21.67
C THR A 56 6.00 -25.78 22.05
N GLU A 57 5.68 -24.61 21.48
CA GLU A 57 6.28 -23.33 21.83
C GLU A 57 5.45 -22.60 22.89
N PRO A 58 6.00 -21.59 23.59
CA PRO A 58 5.22 -20.73 24.47
C PRO A 58 4.05 -20.05 23.75
N ASP A 59 2.94 -19.87 24.47
CA ASP A 59 1.80 -19.11 24.00
C ASP A 59 2.20 -17.67 23.67
N LYS A 60 1.62 -17.12 22.60
CA LYS A 60 1.87 -15.74 22.19
C LYS A 60 0.77 -14.83 22.67
N LEU A 61 1.14 -13.74 23.32
CA LEU A 61 0.24 -12.63 23.59
C LEU A 61 0.24 -11.67 22.39
N LEU A 62 -0.93 -11.48 21.78
CA LEU A 62 -1.08 -10.70 20.55
C LEU A 62 -1.96 -9.47 20.79
N LEU A 63 -1.43 -8.29 20.47
CA LEU A 63 -2.19 -7.05 20.39
C LEU A 63 -2.86 -6.97 19.00
N ARG A 64 -4.17 -7.23 18.97
CA ARG A 64 -5.02 -7.20 17.77
C ARG A 64 -5.78 -5.89 17.67
N PHE A 65 -6.06 -5.46 16.44
CA PHE A 65 -6.86 -4.27 16.15
C PHE A 65 -7.37 -4.29 14.70
N THR A 66 -8.50 -3.63 14.46
CA THR A 66 -9.04 -3.41 13.12
C THR A 66 -8.33 -2.23 12.48
N ALA A 67 -7.90 -2.41 11.23
CA ALA A 67 -7.25 -1.37 10.43
C ALA A 67 -7.99 -1.19 9.09
N VAL A 68 -7.93 0.02 8.55
CA VAL A 68 -8.61 0.36 7.28
C VAL A 68 -7.74 1.29 6.46
N ILE A 69 -7.36 0.86 5.26
CA ILE A 69 -6.79 1.74 4.23
C ILE A 69 -7.95 2.34 3.43
N ILE A 70 -7.91 3.64 3.17
CA ILE A 70 -8.89 4.33 2.32
C ILE A 70 -8.20 5.05 1.18
N ASN A 71 -8.91 5.26 0.07
CA ASN A 71 -8.40 6.08 -1.03
C ASN A 71 -9.18 7.40 -1.12
N LYS A 72 -8.50 8.53 -0.92
CA LYS A 72 -9.04 9.89 -1.04
C LYS A 72 -8.54 10.64 -2.27
N GLY A 73 -7.87 9.93 -3.17
CA GLY A 73 -7.22 10.51 -4.35
C GLY A 73 -8.22 10.90 -5.43
N GLU A 74 -7.68 11.16 -6.62
CA GLU A 74 -8.48 11.48 -7.80
C GLU A 74 -8.64 10.28 -8.74
N GLY A 75 -7.89 9.21 -8.48
CA GLY A 75 -7.98 7.96 -9.22
C GLY A 75 -7.93 6.75 -8.29
N PRO A 76 -8.41 5.58 -8.76
CA PRO A 76 -8.33 4.35 -8.00
C PRO A 76 -6.86 3.94 -7.83
N PHE A 77 -6.54 3.32 -6.70
CA PHE A 77 -5.31 2.56 -6.56
C PHE A 77 -5.51 1.24 -7.28
N VAL A 78 -4.65 0.91 -8.26
CA VAL A 78 -4.78 -0.33 -9.05
C VAL A 78 -3.41 -0.95 -9.23
N VAL A 79 -3.31 -2.23 -8.91
CA VAL A 79 -2.10 -3.03 -9.08
C VAL A 79 -2.42 -4.20 -9.99
N ARG A 80 -1.58 -4.39 -11.01
CA ARG A 80 -1.55 -5.61 -11.82
C ARG A 80 -0.30 -6.39 -11.41
N ALA A 81 -0.45 -7.64 -11.01
CA ALA A 81 0.69 -8.50 -10.69
C ALA A 81 0.67 -9.76 -11.55
N GLU A 82 1.83 -10.16 -12.06
CA GLU A 82 1.97 -11.27 -13.01
C GLU A 82 3.17 -12.18 -12.70
N ARG A 83 3.07 -13.44 -13.13
CA ARG A 83 4.15 -14.44 -13.09
C ARG A 83 4.04 -15.40 -14.29
N ASP A 84 5.16 -16.02 -14.65
CA ASP A 84 5.26 -16.85 -15.85
C ASP A 84 4.75 -18.29 -15.69
N CYS A 85 4.45 -18.73 -14.46
CA CYS A 85 3.97 -20.08 -14.20
C CYS A 85 2.81 -20.14 -13.21
N SER A 86 1.98 -21.18 -13.31
CA SER A 86 0.75 -21.35 -12.52
C SER A 86 0.89 -22.25 -11.29
N ASP A 87 2.09 -22.75 -11.01
CA ASP A 87 2.35 -23.67 -9.90
C ASP A 87 3.24 -23.02 -8.82
N SER A 88 3.68 -23.81 -7.83
CA SER A 88 4.48 -23.33 -6.70
C SER A 88 5.93 -23.00 -7.06
N SER A 89 6.39 -23.26 -8.29
CA SER A 89 7.75 -22.89 -8.73
C SER A 89 7.93 -21.39 -8.94
N CYS A 90 6.84 -20.62 -9.08
CA CYS A 90 6.83 -19.15 -9.07
C CYS A 90 6.04 -18.65 -7.86
N PRO A 91 6.66 -18.59 -6.66
CA PRO A 91 5.95 -18.24 -5.42
C PRO A 91 5.55 -16.76 -5.33
N THR A 92 6.03 -15.92 -6.25
CA THR A 92 5.79 -14.49 -6.29
C THR A 92 5.27 -14.03 -7.66
N MET A 93 4.59 -12.89 -7.68
CA MET A 93 4.26 -12.12 -8.88
C MET A 93 4.97 -10.77 -8.87
N THR A 94 5.44 -10.30 -10.02
CA THR A 94 5.95 -8.93 -10.17
C THR A 94 4.77 -7.97 -10.34
N ALA A 95 4.77 -6.83 -9.64
CA ALA A 95 3.67 -5.90 -9.66
C ALA A 95 3.96 -4.60 -10.45
N GLU A 96 2.95 -4.08 -11.13
CA GLU A 96 2.94 -2.80 -11.82
C GLU A 96 1.73 -1.98 -11.34
N GLN A 97 1.93 -0.70 -11.02
CA GLN A 97 0.82 0.20 -10.74
C GLN A 97 0.14 0.63 -12.04
N ARG A 98 -1.20 0.63 -12.05
CA ARG A 98 -2.00 1.11 -13.18
C ARG A 98 -2.69 2.42 -12.80
N VAL A 99 -2.24 3.53 -13.40
CA VAL A 99 -2.78 4.86 -13.11
C VAL A 99 -3.75 5.29 -14.21
N LYS A 100 -4.97 5.69 -13.80
CA LYS A 100 -5.99 6.22 -14.71
C LYS A 100 -5.66 7.67 -15.05
N ARG A 101 -5.84 8.07 -16.31
CA ARG A 101 -5.59 9.44 -16.78
C ARG A 101 -6.87 10.21 -17.06
N SER A 102 -6.75 11.53 -17.16
CA SER A 102 -7.88 12.47 -17.38
C SER A 102 -8.67 12.20 -18.67
N ASN A 103 -8.03 11.62 -19.69
CA ASN A 103 -8.67 11.22 -20.95
C ASN A 103 -9.25 9.78 -20.91
N GLY A 104 -9.25 9.11 -19.76
CA GLY A 104 -9.73 7.75 -19.59
C GLY A 104 -8.73 6.65 -19.92
N SER A 105 -7.55 6.98 -20.48
CA SER A 105 -6.48 6.00 -20.71
C SER A 105 -5.82 5.55 -19.40
N TRP A 106 -5.07 4.44 -19.46
CA TRP A 106 -4.29 3.94 -18.34
C TRP A 106 -2.80 4.01 -18.64
N ARG A 107 -2.00 4.32 -17.63
CA ARG A 107 -0.54 4.28 -17.64
C ARG A 107 -0.05 3.17 -16.71
N GLY A 108 0.94 2.40 -17.17
CA GLY A 108 1.70 1.50 -16.30
C GLY A 108 2.85 2.25 -15.65
N ILE A 109 3.07 2.01 -14.36
CA ILE A 109 4.23 2.50 -13.61
C ILE A 109 4.89 1.27 -13.00
N ALA A 110 6.16 1.05 -13.34
CA ALA A 110 6.97 0.02 -12.70
C ALA A 110 7.04 0.30 -11.19
N SER A 111 6.94 -0.75 -10.39
CA SER A 111 7.03 -0.70 -8.94
C SER A 111 7.99 -1.78 -8.46
N ASP A 112 8.59 -1.55 -7.29
CA ASP A 112 9.31 -2.57 -6.55
C ASP A 112 8.38 -3.55 -5.81
N GLY A 113 7.07 -3.30 -5.85
CA GLY A 113 6.07 -4.14 -5.24
C GLY A 113 5.99 -5.51 -5.91
N PHE A 114 5.52 -6.47 -5.12
CA PHE A 114 5.32 -7.85 -5.57
C PHE A 114 4.12 -8.46 -4.84
N ALA A 115 3.58 -9.54 -5.40
CA ALA A 115 2.55 -10.32 -4.73
C ALA A 115 3.09 -11.68 -4.28
N LYS A 116 2.58 -12.19 -3.15
CA LYS A 116 2.80 -13.57 -2.71
C LYS A 116 1.46 -14.27 -2.52
N TYR A 117 1.43 -15.56 -2.80
CA TYR A 117 0.28 -16.39 -2.45
C TYR A 117 0.41 -16.80 -1.00
N ASP A 118 -0.55 -16.40 -0.16
CA ASP A 118 -0.58 -16.84 1.22
C ASP A 118 -1.56 -18.00 1.39
N VAL A 119 -1.14 -18.98 2.19
CA VAL A 119 -1.97 -20.12 2.58
C VAL A 119 -2.10 -20.22 4.10
N LYS A 120 -1.39 -19.36 4.84
CA LYS A 120 -1.18 -19.46 6.28
C LYS A 120 -1.92 -18.38 7.07
N ASP A 121 -2.52 -17.39 6.43
CA ASP A 121 -3.47 -16.45 7.09
C ASP A 121 -4.94 -16.79 6.87
N GLY A 122 -5.26 -18.01 6.41
CA GLY A 122 -6.63 -18.43 6.20
C GLY A 122 -7.32 -17.77 5.00
N HIS A 123 -6.62 -16.91 4.25
CA HIS A 123 -7.09 -16.34 3.00
C HIS A 123 -6.38 -17.04 1.83
N THR A 124 -7.10 -17.81 1.03
CA THR A 124 -6.52 -18.57 -0.09
C THR A 124 -6.48 -17.72 -1.37
N HIS A 125 -5.76 -16.61 -1.33
CA HIS A 125 -5.62 -15.68 -2.46
C HIS A 125 -4.27 -14.94 -2.45
N TRP A 126 -3.97 -14.17 -3.50
CA TRP A 126 -2.72 -13.40 -3.60
C TRP A 126 -2.79 -12.09 -2.83
N HIS A 127 -1.69 -11.72 -2.17
CA HIS A 127 -1.52 -10.46 -1.45
C HIS A 127 -0.41 -9.62 -2.08
N ILE A 128 -0.68 -8.33 -2.29
CA ILE A 128 0.37 -7.35 -2.55
C ILE A 128 1.10 -7.11 -1.23
N MET A 129 2.41 -7.30 -1.24
CA MET A 129 3.24 -7.22 -0.06
C MET A 129 3.71 -5.79 0.19
N ASP A 130 4.10 -5.52 1.43
CA ASP A 130 4.68 -4.27 1.92
C ASP A 130 3.78 -3.01 1.79
N VAL A 131 2.46 -3.21 1.76
CA VAL A 131 1.47 -2.12 1.51
C VAL A 131 0.86 -1.52 2.77
N GLU A 132 0.99 -2.18 3.91
CA GLU A 132 0.67 -1.61 5.22
C GLU A 132 1.56 -2.25 6.28
N THR A 133 2.08 -1.41 7.19
CA THR A 133 2.98 -1.80 8.28
C THR A 133 2.40 -1.41 9.62
N TYR A 134 2.69 -2.21 10.65
CA TYR A 134 2.37 -1.92 12.04
C TYR A 134 3.61 -1.90 12.91
N GLU A 135 3.67 -0.94 13.81
CA GLU A 135 4.76 -0.79 14.77
C GLU A 135 4.21 -0.50 16.15
N LEU A 136 4.86 -1.07 17.16
CA LEU A 136 4.68 -0.70 18.56
C LEU A 136 5.96 -0.05 19.06
N ILE A 137 5.87 1.24 19.37
CA ILE A 137 7.02 2.09 19.69
C ILE A 137 6.88 2.57 21.14
N PRO A 138 7.86 2.34 22.03
CA PRO A 138 7.77 2.84 23.39
C PRO A 138 7.81 4.36 23.44
N MET A 139 6.98 4.98 24.28
CA MET A 139 6.89 6.44 24.41
C MET A 139 7.76 7.02 25.52
N ASP A 140 8.11 6.21 26.51
CA ASP A 140 8.78 6.65 27.76
C ASP A 140 10.30 6.40 27.76
N VAL A 141 10.81 5.82 26.69
CA VAL A 141 12.24 5.68 26.43
C VAL A 141 12.55 6.25 25.04
N PRO A 142 13.78 6.75 24.79
CA PRO A 142 14.18 7.10 23.45
C PRO A 142 13.92 5.93 22.50
N PRO A 143 13.48 6.17 21.26
CA PRO A 143 13.28 5.09 20.32
C PRO A 143 14.60 4.35 20.13
N THR A 144 14.68 3.13 20.67
CA THR A 144 15.77 2.21 20.38
C THR A 144 15.47 1.53 19.04
N GLN A 145 16.43 0.78 18.52
CA GLN A 145 16.22 -0.09 17.36
C GLN A 145 15.27 -1.27 17.67
N GLU A 146 14.70 -1.34 18.89
CA GLU A 146 13.88 -2.43 19.43
C GLU A 146 12.37 -2.19 19.25
N ASN A 147 11.97 -1.51 18.18
CA ASN A 147 10.55 -1.44 17.81
C ASN A 147 10.02 -2.84 17.56
N VAL A 148 8.81 -3.12 18.04
CA VAL A 148 8.16 -4.40 17.73
C VAL A 148 7.29 -4.21 16.51
N THR A 149 7.61 -4.94 15.44
CA THR A 149 6.86 -4.91 14.18
C THR A 149 5.68 -5.87 14.22
N GLY A 150 4.59 -5.49 13.58
CA GLY A 150 3.44 -6.36 13.37
C GLY A 150 3.73 -7.52 12.42
N SER A 151 2.90 -8.55 12.50
CA SER A 151 3.00 -9.75 11.66
C SER A 151 2.37 -9.57 10.28
N LYS A 152 1.63 -8.48 10.08
CA LYS A 152 0.98 -8.20 8.83
C LYS A 152 1.85 -7.35 7.92
N VAL A 153 2.06 -7.87 6.72
CA VAL A 153 2.93 -7.25 5.73
C VAL A 153 2.29 -7.23 4.34
N GLY A 154 1.27 -8.06 4.06
CA GLY A 154 0.62 -8.13 2.74
C GLY A 154 -0.91 -8.11 2.82
N PHE A 155 -1.53 -7.58 1.76
CA PHE A 155 -2.98 -7.37 1.67
C PHE A 155 -3.50 -7.68 0.27
N CYS A 156 -4.75 -8.12 0.16
CA CYS A 156 -5.46 -7.99 -1.10
C CYS A 156 -6.34 -6.75 -1.07
N PHE A 157 -6.08 -5.80 -1.96
CA PHE A 157 -6.91 -4.61 -2.09
C PHE A 157 -8.24 -4.90 -2.77
N PHE A 158 -9.33 -4.67 -2.05
CA PHE A 158 -10.68 -4.62 -2.63
C PHE A 158 -11.62 -3.68 -1.86
N ASP A 159 -12.73 -3.34 -2.49
CA ASP A 159 -13.70 -2.38 -1.96
C ASP A 159 -14.60 -3.04 -0.91
N THR A 160 -14.15 -3.08 0.35
CA THR A 160 -14.92 -3.68 1.46
C THR A 160 -16.09 -2.81 1.93
N ASN A 161 -15.89 -1.50 2.02
CA ASN A 161 -16.90 -0.58 2.54
C ASN A 161 -16.81 0.80 1.87
N ALA A 162 -17.97 1.39 1.60
CA ALA A 162 -18.06 2.80 1.20
C ALA A 162 -17.65 3.69 2.38
N VAL A 163 -16.79 4.68 2.15
CA VAL A 163 -16.30 5.63 3.18
C VAL A 163 -16.80 7.03 2.89
N ASN A 164 -16.57 7.53 1.68
CA ASN A 164 -17.06 8.81 1.21
C ASN A 164 -17.28 8.77 -0.31
N THR A 165 -18.46 8.32 -0.73
CA THR A 165 -18.81 8.21 -2.15
C THR A 165 -19.13 9.55 -2.81
N SER A 166 -19.12 10.66 -2.06
CA SER A 166 -19.28 12.01 -2.61
C SER A 166 -17.98 12.60 -3.17
N LEU A 167 -16.85 11.91 -3.04
CA LEU A 167 -15.58 12.35 -3.63
C LEU A 167 -15.65 12.33 -5.16
N PRO A 168 -14.97 13.27 -5.86
CA PRO A 168 -14.85 13.21 -7.31
C PRO A 168 -14.32 11.85 -7.78
N TYR A 169 -14.97 11.29 -8.79
CA TYR A 169 -14.61 9.99 -9.39
C TYR A 169 -14.79 8.77 -8.49
N SER A 170 -15.41 8.91 -7.32
CA SER A 170 -15.86 7.75 -6.55
C SER A 170 -16.98 7.01 -7.30
N PRO A 171 -16.92 5.67 -7.38
CA PRO A 171 -18.05 4.89 -7.85
C PRO A 171 -19.11 4.76 -6.74
N ASP A 172 -20.38 4.63 -7.15
CA ASP A 172 -21.51 4.40 -6.24
C ASP A 172 -21.53 2.97 -5.66
N PHE A 173 -20.88 2.03 -6.36
CA PHE A 173 -20.82 0.60 -6.04
C PHE A 173 -19.36 0.12 -6.02
N PRO A 174 -19.04 -0.96 -5.30
CA PRO A 174 -17.67 -1.49 -5.28
C PRO A 174 -17.26 -1.92 -6.69
N VAL A 175 -16.03 -1.61 -7.06
CA VAL A 175 -15.44 -1.94 -8.37
C VAL A 175 -14.48 -3.12 -8.26
N PHE A 176 -13.76 -3.22 -7.15
CA PHE A 176 -12.81 -4.30 -6.88
C PHE A 176 -13.41 -5.25 -5.83
N GLY A 177 -13.41 -6.54 -6.12
CA GLY A 177 -13.92 -7.58 -5.23
C GLY A 177 -12.85 -8.57 -4.83
N GLU A 178 -13.11 -9.36 -3.79
CA GLU A 178 -12.18 -10.39 -3.30
C GLU A 178 -11.79 -11.41 -4.39
N SER A 179 -12.66 -11.68 -5.36
CA SER A 179 -12.32 -12.56 -6.49
C SER A 179 -11.17 -12.04 -7.36
N ASP A 180 -10.91 -10.73 -7.35
CA ASP A 180 -9.81 -10.11 -8.09
C ASP A 180 -8.43 -10.44 -7.49
N CYS A 181 -8.40 -10.89 -6.23
CA CYS A 181 -7.21 -11.40 -5.55
C CYS A 181 -6.70 -12.73 -6.14
N GLY A 182 -7.51 -13.39 -6.98
CA GLY A 182 -7.15 -14.63 -7.65
C GLY A 182 -7.01 -15.84 -6.74
N VAL A 183 -6.58 -16.95 -7.33
CA VAL A 183 -6.37 -18.25 -6.65
C VAL A 183 -4.94 -18.73 -6.91
N GLN A 184 -4.53 -19.83 -6.27
CA GLN A 184 -3.14 -20.32 -6.38
C GLN A 184 -2.65 -20.52 -7.82
N SER A 185 -3.54 -20.90 -8.74
CA SER A 185 -3.20 -21.13 -10.15
C SER A 185 -3.20 -19.86 -11.01
N SER A 186 -3.61 -18.70 -10.47
CA SER A 186 -3.58 -17.43 -11.19
C SER A 186 -2.15 -17.09 -11.62
N THR A 187 -1.98 -16.69 -12.87
CA THR A 187 -0.73 -16.13 -13.41
C THR A 187 -0.78 -14.61 -13.55
N SER A 188 -1.96 -14.02 -13.38
CA SER A 188 -2.19 -12.58 -13.36
C SER A 188 -3.34 -12.26 -12.42
N ILE A 189 -3.22 -11.17 -11.67
CA ILE A 189 -4.27 -10.59 -10.83
C ILE A 189 -4.35 -9.09 -11.10
N ARG A 190 -5.53 -8.50 -10.85
CA ARG A 190 -5.75 -7.06 -10.93
C ARG A 190 -6.60 -6.58 -9.77
N VAL A 191 -5.93 -6.20 -8.69
CA VAL A 191 -6.56 -5.74 -7.44
C VAL A 191 -6.58 -4.21 -7.37
N GLY A 192 -7.34 -3.64 -6.44
CA GLY A 192 -7.38 -2.20 -6.28
C GLY A 192 -8.35 -1.69 -5.23
N LEU A 193 -8.28 -0.37 -5.00
CA LEU A 193 -9.11 0.35 -4.05
C LEU A 193 -9.67 1.61 -4.72
N SER A 194 -10.99 1.68 -4.80
CA SER A 194 -11.71 2.78 -5.43
C SER A 194 -11.60 4.08 -4.64
N VAL A 195 -11.62 5.22 -5.34
CA VAL A 195 -11.74 6.54 -4.68
C VAL A 195 -13.00 6.55 -3.82
N GLY A 196 -12.90 6.99 -2.57
CA GLY A 196 -14.02 7.04 -1.64
C GLY A 196 -14.36 5.72 -0.93
N TRP A 197 -13.64 4.64 -1.24
CA TRP A 197 -13.81 3.33 -0.62
C TRP A 197 -12.69 3.01 0.37
N GLY A 198 -12.95 2.03 1.23
CA GLY A 198 -12.01 1.47 2.17
C GLY A 198 -11.86 -0.03 2.04
N ASP A 199 -10.67 -0.50 2.39
CA ASP A 199 -10.33 -1.90 2.57
C ASP A 199 -10.12 -2.16 4.07
N THR A 200 -11.07 -2.88 4.68
CA THR A 200 -11.16 -3.10 6.12
C THR A 200 -10.66 -4.48 6.49
N TYR A 201 -9.64 -4.51 7.34
CA TYR A 201 -9.15 -5.73 7.96
C TYR A 201 -9.46 -5.75 9.46
N GLY A 202 -10.48 -6.53 9.81
CA GLY A 202 -10.94 -6.70 11.18
C GLY A 202 -9.91 -7.40 12.08
N TRP A 203 -9.87 -7.01 13.36
CA TRP A 203 -8.96 -7.56 14.39
C TRP A 203 -8.94 -9.11 14.48
N TYR A 204 -10.03 -9.75 14.08
CA TYR A 204 -10.20 -11.21 14.11
C TYR A 204 -9.45 -11.92 12.98
N LEU A 205 -9.00 -11.19 11.96
CA LEU A 205 -8.32 -11.80 10.82
C LEU A 205 -6.93 -12.32 11.23
N PRO A 206 -6.46 -13.41 10.62
CA PRO A 206 -5.12 -13.90 10.90
C PRO A 206 -4.05 -12.86 10.54
N ARG A 207 -2.95 -12.88 11.29
CA ARG A 207 -1.85 -11.91 11.25
C ARG A 207 -2.20 -10.44 11.51
N GLN A 208 -3.47 -10.10 11.76
CA GLN A 208 -3.92 -8.76 12.14
C GLN A 208 -3.53 -8.41 13.59
N TRP A 209 -2.23 -8.39 13.90
CA TRP A 209 -1.70 -8.20 15.24
C TRP A 209 -0.23 -7.78 15.28
N ILE A 210 0.18 -7.27 16.45
CA ILE A 210 1.56 -7.15 16.91
C ILE A 210 1.79 -8.15 18.05
N ASN A 211 2.88 -8.93 18.02
CA ASN A 211 3.21 -9.86 19.10
C ASN A 211 3.80 -9.08 20.27
N VAL A 212 3.14 -9.11 21.42
CA VAL A 212 3.52 -8.37 22.62
C VAL A 212 3.90 -9.29 23.78
N THR A 213 4.27 -10.55 23.49
CA THR A 213 4.63 -11.55 24.50
C THR A 213 5.76 -11.08 25.42
N ASP A 214 6.83 -10.54 24.83
CA ASP A 214 8.02 -10.09 25.56
C ASP A 214 8.08 -8.57 25.70
N VAL A 215 6.95 -7.88 25.47
CA VAL A 215 6.87 -6.43 25.58
C VAL A 215 6.52 -6.04 27.02
N PRO A 216 7.37 -5.23 27.70
CA PRO A 216 7.10 -4.78 29.05
C PRO A 216 5.80 -3.97 29.18
N HIS A 217 5.25 -3.89 30.38
CA HIS A 217 4.20 -2.91 30.66
C HIS A 217 4.73 -1.48 30.52
N GLY A 218 3.89 -0.57 30.04
CA GLY A 218 4.28 0.81 29.73
C GLY A 218 3.40 1.44 28.67
N ARG A 219 3.74 2.68 28.29
CA ARG A 219 3.06 3.44 27.25
C ARG A 219 3.76 3.28 25.91
N TYR A 220 2.97 3.02 24.89
CA TYR A 220 3.42 2.76 23.54
C TYR A 220 2.58 3.53 22.53
N LEU A 221 3.18 3.83 21.40
CA LEU A 221 2.52 4.30 20.20
C LEU A 221 2.38 3.12 19.24
N VAL A 222 1.15 2.74 18.91
CA VAL A 222 0.85 1.86 17.78
C VAL A 222 0.80 2.74 16.53
N CYS A 223 1.77 2.59 15.63
CA CYS A 223 1.80 3.28 14.35
C CYS A 223 1.34 2.32 13.24
N ALA A 224 0.40 2.77 12.41
CA ALA A 224 0.03 2.09 11.18
C ALA A 224 0.31 3.01 10.00
N THR A 225 0.98 2.48 8.97
CA THR A 225 1.39 3.25 7.78
C THR A 225 1.01 2.48 6.53
N SER A 226 0.22 3.09 5.64
CA SER A 226 0.03 2.57 4.27
C SER A 226 1.23 2.94 3.40
N ASP A 227 1.63 2.06 2.50
CA ASP A 227 2.78 2.25 1.58
C ASP A 227 4.04 2.81 2.27
N ALA A 228 4.45 2.21 3.39
CA ALA A 228 5.58 2.69 4.19
C ALA A 228 6.92 2.74 3.43
N PHE A 229 7.02 1.98 2.34
CA PHE A 229 8.20 1.86 1.49
C PHE A 229 8.11 2.69 0.21
N GLU A 230 7.06 3.49 0.03
CA GLU A 230 6.83 4.35 -1.15
C GLU A 230 6.94 3.57 -2.48
N GLN A 231 6.37 2.36 -2.50
CA GLN A 231 6.38 1.49 -3.68
C GLN A 231 5.38 1.95 -4.74
N TRP A 232 4.42 2.80 -4.36
CA TRP A 232 3.31 3.21 -5.20
C TRP A 232 3.30 4.72 -5.40
N THR A 233 3.01 5.17 -6.62
CA THR A 233 2.87 6.61 -6.87
C THR A 233 1.55 7.11 -6.32
N GLU A 234 1.62 8.00 -5.34
CA GLU A 234 0.47 8.63 -4.70
C GLU A 234 0.42 10.14 -4.95
N LYS A 235 -0.74 10.75 -4.68
CA LYS A 235 -0.89 12.20 -4.69
C LYS A 235 -0.12 12.86 -3.53
N ARG A 236 -0.02 12.14 -2.40
CA ARG A 236 0.60 12.55 -1.15
C ARG A 236 1.06 11.31 -0.40
N ASP A 237 2.29 11.34 0.11
CA ASP A 237 2.88 10.27 0.93
C ASP A 237 3.04 10.71 2.40
N ASP A 238 2.70 11.96 2.72
CA ASP A 238 2.87 12.61 4.02
C ASP A 238 1.67 12.42 4.97
N ASN A 239 0.66 11.67 4.54
CA ASN A 239 -0.64 11.49 5.21
C ASN A 239 -1.09 10.02 5.30
N ASN A 240 -0.16 9.09 5.05
CA ASN A 240 -0.39 7.65 5.05
C ASN A 240 -0.47 7.04 6.45
N GLN A 241 -0.25 7.83 7.50
CA GLN A 241 -0.13 7.33 8.88
C GLN A 241 -1.40 7.54 9.71
N SER A 242 -1.62 6.60 10.63
CA SER A 242 -2.48 6.80 11.79
C SER A 242 -1.83 6.15 13.01
N TRP A 243 -2.05 6.73 14.18
CA TRP A 243 -1.48 6.24 15.42
C TRP A 243 -2.52 6.09 16.52
N THR A 244 -2.22 5.20 17.47
CA THR A 244 -2.98 5.02 18.71
C THR A 244 -2.00 4.88 19.87
N GLN A 245 -2.13 5.71 20.89
CA GLN A 245 -1.41 5.54 22.14
C GLN A 245 -2.10 4.48 22.98
N VAL A 246 -1.33 3.50 23.43
CA VAL A 246 -1.80 2.39 24.26
C VAL A 246 -0.94 2.29 25.52
N GLU A 247 -1.55 1.83 26.61
CA GLU A 247 -0.84 1.39 27.79
C GLU A 247 -1.05 -0.11 27.97
N LEU A 248 0.06 -0.85 28.04
CA LEU A 248 0.08 -2.24 28.48
C LEU A 248 0.33 -2.24 29.99
N TYR A 249 -0.51 -2.90 30.76
CA TYR A 249 -0.44 -2.88 32.23
C TYR A 249 -0.87 -4.21 32.85
N ASP A 250 -0.44 -4.46 34.09
CA ASP A 250 -0.90 -5.61 34.86
C ASP A 250 -2.33 -5.39 35.37
N GLN A 251 -3.20 -6.34 35.05
CA GLN A 251 -4.55 -6.44 35.59
C GLN A 251 -4.72 -7.83 36.19
N ASP A 252 -4.60 -7.88 37.52
CA ASP A 252 -4.78 -9.10 38.33
C ASP A 252 -3.86 -10.26 37.88
N GLY A 253 -2.60 -9.95 37.56
CA GLY A 253 -1.61 -10.94 37.11
C GLY A 253 -1.71 -11.31 35.62
N SER A 254 -2.49 -10.55 34.84
CA SER A 254 -2.59 -10.69 33.38
C SER A 254 -2.35 -9.35 32.68
N THR A 255 -1.70 -9.36 31.51
CA THR A 255 -1.52 -8.12 30.74
C THR A 255 -2.86 -7.66 30.16
N ALA A 256 -3.20 -6.40 30.37
CA ALA A 256 -4.33 -5.70 29.80
C ALA A 256 -3.86 -4.51 28.93
N VAL A 257 -4.76 -4.00 28.09
CA VAL A 257 -4.50 -2.85 27.21
C VAL A 257 -5.53 -1.76 27.43
N ARG A 258 -5.08 -0.51 27.49
CA ARG A 258 -5.95 0.69 27.56
C ARG A 258 -5.53 1.71 26.52
N ILE A 259 -6.51 2.30 25.84
CA ILE A 259 -6.27 3.36 24.85
C ILE A 259 -6.17 4.72 25.56
N LEU A 260 -5.13 5.48 25.25
CA LEU A 260 -4.86 6.79 25.83
C LEU A 260 -5.17 7.95 24.87
N GLY A 261 -5.04 7.72 23.56
CA GLY A 261 -5.27 8.72 22.54
C GLY A 261 -5.10 8.16 21.13
N GLU A 262 -5.55 8.90 20.13
CA GLU A 262 -5.50 8.49 18.73
C GLU A 262 -5.34 9.70 17.80
N GLY A 263 -4.73 9.50 16.64
CA GLY A 263 -4.49 10.58 15.69
C GLY A 263 -4.00 10.13 14.32
N LYS A 264 -3.70 11.14 13.51
CA LYS A 264 -3.33 11.02 12.10
C LYS A 264 -2.18 11.96 11.68
N SER A 265 -1.55 12.64 12.64
CA SER A 265 -0.24 13.25 12.42
C SER A 265 0.80 12.16 12.18
N SER A 266 2.02 12.54 11.80
CA SER A 266 3.07 11.55 11.69
C SER A 266 3.39 10.93 13.05
N CYS A 267 3.78 9.66 13.05
CA CYS A 267 4.17 8.95 14.27
C CYS A 267 5.42 9.58 14.89
N GLU A 268 6.34 10.11 14.08
CA GLU A 268 7.52 10.84 14.53
C GLU A 268 7.16 12.15 15.26
N GLU A 269 6.19 12.91 14.73
CA GLU A 269 5.67 14.10 15.40
C GLU A 269 5.08 13.74 16.77
N GLN A 270 4.34 12.64 16.84
CA GLN A 270 3.70 12.19 18.06
C GLN A 270 4.70 11.69 19.13
N LEU A 271 5.86 11.19 18.70
CA LEU A 271 6.96 10.80 19.59
C LEU A 271 7.84 12.00 20.01
N GLY A 272 7.53 13.22 19.53
CA GLY A 272 8.34 14.40 19.81
C GLY A 272 9.75 14.32 19.21
N LEU A 273 9.94 13.47 18.19
CA LEU A 273 11.21 13.37 17.48
C LEU A 273 11.32 14.56 16.52
N PRO A 274 12.51 15.17 16.35
CA PRO A 274 12.71 16.10 15.26
C PRO A 274 12.33 15.39 13.96
N ALA A 275 11.75 16.12 13.00
CA ALA A 275 11.50 15.59 11.66
C ALA A 275 12.86 15.19 11.06
N MET A 276 13.27 13.94 11.27
CA MET A 276 14.50 13.39 10.74
C MET A 276 14.32 13.39 9.23
N ALA A 277 15.24 14.00 8.51
CA ALA A 277 15.18 14.14 7.06
C ALA A 277 14.96 12.77 6.39
N GLY A 278 13.71 12.47 6.05
CA GLY A 278 13.22 11.52 5.04
C GLY A 278 13.55 10.03 5.16
N ALA A 279 14.62 9.60 5.85
CA ALA A 279 15.22 8.30 5.54
C ALA A 279 15.47 7.35 6.72
N SER A 280 15.65 7.83 7.96
CA SER A 280 16.29 6.98 8.99
C SER A 280 15.33 6.06 9.76
N TRP A 281 14.03 6.36 9.85
CA TRP A 281 13.07 5.45 10.49
C TRP A 281 12.62 4.35 9.52
N ARG A 282 12.25 4.74 8.29
CA ARG A 282 11.73 3.88 7.22
C ARG A 282 12.71 2.79 6.75
N SER A 283 14.02 3.01 6.85
CA SER A 283 15.04 2.04 6.40
C SER A 283 15.32 0.89 7.37
N SER A 284 14.68 0.86 8.54
CA SER A 284 14.94 -0.16 9.57
C SER A 284 14.09 -1.42 9.38
N PHE A 285 13.12 -1.40 8.47
CA PHE A 285 12.21 -2.53 8.25
C PHE A 285 12.80 -3.54 7.26
N PRO A 286 12.85 -4.82 7.62
CA PRO A 286 13.00 -5.86 6.61
C PRO A 286 11.75 -5.82 5.71
N ARG A 287 11.95 -5.66 4.39
CA ARG A 287 10.90 -5.93 3.40
C ARG A 287 10.32 -7.33 3.64
N ALA A 288 9.08 -7.59 3.21
CA ALA A 288 8.45 -8.91 3.27
C ALA A 288 9.28 -10.05 2.62
N GLU A 289 10.29 -9.71 1.81
CA GLU A 289 11.28 -10.65 1.27
C GLU A 289 12.26 -11.17 2.32
N ALA A 290 12.62 -10.34 3.30
CA ALA A 290 13.59 -10.64 4.36
C ALA A 290 12.93 -11.26 5.61
N ILE A 291 11.60 -11.20 5.72
CA ILE A 291 10.86 -11.87 6.80
C ILE A 291 10.69 -13.36 6.43
N HIS A 292 11.60 -14.19 6.93
CA HIS A 292 11.46 -15.64 6.85
C HIS A 292 10.37 -16.07 7.82
N PHE A 293 9.19 -16.41 7.31
CA PHE A 293 8.17 -17.11 8.09
C PHE A 293 8.61 -18.57 8.19
N PRO A 294 9.07 -19.07 9.36
CA PRO A 294 9.47 -20.47 9.47
C PRO A 294 8.32 -21.38 9.02
N GLY A 295 8.61 -22.28 8.09
CA GLY A 295 7.72 -23.38 7.73
C GLY A 295 7.81 -24.52 8.74
N PRO A 296 6.84 -25.44 8.76
CA PRO A 296 6.92 -26.65 9.57
C PRO A 296 7.97 -27.68 9.08
N GLU A 297 8.80 -27.37 8.07
CA GLU A 297 9.69 -28.36 7.45
C GLU A 297 11.10 -28.49 8.08
N ALA A 298 11.37 -27.83 9.20
CA ALA A 298 12.56 -28.13 9.99
C ALA A 298 12.34 -29.30 10.98
N ILE A 299 11.54 -30.32 10.61
CA ILE A 299 11.46 -31.58 11.36
C ILE A 299 11.41 -32.76 10.38
N VAL A 300 12.55 -33.08 9.78
CA VAL A 300 12.89 -34.48 9.48
C VAL A 300 14.29 -34.73 10.04
N SER A 301 14.41 -34.73 11.37
CA SER A 301 15.58 -35.31 12.00
C SER A 301 15.49 -36.83 11.90
N ARG A 302 16.48 -37.43 11.26
CA ARG A 302 16.78 -38.87 11.22
C ARG A 302 16.39 -39.57 12.53
N ILE A 303 15.45 -40.50 12.44
CA ILE A 303 15.36 -41.59 13.40
C ILE A 303 16.16 -42.73 12.78
N GLU A 304 17.41 -42.89 13.20
CA GLU A 304 18.07 -44.20 13.06
C GLU A 304 17.45 -45.15 14.08
N PRO A 305 16.95 -46.34 13.69
CA PRO A 305 16.43 -47.30 14.64
C PRO A 305 17.57 -47.88 15.48
N ALA A 306 17.41 -47.83 16.80
CA ALA A 306 18.32 -48.46 17.75
C ALA A 306 18.37 -49.99 17.52
N PRO A 307 19.51 -50.67 17.80
CA PRO A 307 19.61 -52.10 17.64
C PRO A 307 18.73 -52.79 18.69
N LEU A 308 17.86 -53.70 18.24
CA LEU A 308 17.15 -54.61 19.13
C LEU A 308 18.16 -55.61 19.70
N GLY A 309 18.46 -55.47 21.00
CA GLY A 309 19.09 -56.53 21.78
C GLY A 309 18.05 -57.55 22.20
N GLY A 310 18.27 -58.80 21.81
CA GLY A 310 17.46 -59.99 22.11
C GLY A 310 17.82 -61.13 21.19
#